data_AF-A0A238FFI8-F1
#
_entry.id   AF-A0A238FFI8-F1
#
_cell.length_a   1.000
_cell.length_b   1.000
_cell.length_c   1.000
_cell.angle_alpha   90.00
_cell.angle_beta   90.00
_cell.angle_gamma   90.00
#
_symmetry.space_group_name_H-M   'P 1'
#
loop_
_entity.id
_entity.type
_entity.pdbx_description
1 polymer ?
#
loop_
_entity_poly.entity_id
_entity_poly.type
_entity_poly.pdbx_seq_one_letter_code
_entity_poly.pdbx_strand_id
1 'polypeptide(L)'
;MAASTPLTLAQAITASREAYEAVKAKSNSQRKRKGSCSRNDDDVDAASPSSFVSPLPRNPTEQKEWDRMSTRMNMFHDHFRQTFARVWQMSEKVTPHELQEYLDYAEEFIHHLEGHHGIEERYIFPVLAKKMPEFRIHAGMERYQNYIRAARHTPTAFRPEKMQEIMASMGPILFYHLDAEVETLKADNLRRYYTLDEVRRLPM
;
A
#
# COMPACT_ATOMS: atom_id res chain seq x y z
N MET A 1 -19.70 7.86 -31.36
CA MET A 1 -19.06 7.09 -30.28
C MET A 1 -17.73 7.75 -29.99
N ALA A 2 -17.60 8.54 -28.93
CA ALA A 2 -16.29 9.07 -28.56
C ALA A 2 -15.43 7.90 -28.07
N ALA A 3 -14.35 7.57 -28.78
CA ALA A 3 -13.39 6.59 -28.30
C ALA A 3 -12.83 7.10 -26.98
N SER A 4 -13.10 6.40 -25.88
CA SER A 4 -12.51 6.71 -24.58
C SER A 4 -10.99 6.59 -24.72
N THR A 5 -10.26 7.62 -24.29
CA THR A 5 -8.80 7.62 -24.34
C THR A 5 -8.26 6.42 -23.55
N PRO A 6 -7.35 5.60 -24.11
CA PRO A 6 -6.81 4.45 -23.40
C PRO A 6 -6.08 4.90 -22.14
N LEU A 7 -6.27 4.15 -21.05
CA LEU A 7 -5.54 4.36 -19.80
C LEU A 7 -4.04 4.21 -20.04
N THR A 8 -3.25 5.03 -19.36
CA THR A 8 -1.78 5.00 -19.45
C THR A 8 -1.16 4.56 -18.13
N LEU A 9 0.03 3.96 -18.21
CA LEU A 9 0.81 3.62 -17.00
C LEU A 9 1.06 4.87 -16.15
N ALA A 10 1.35 6.02 -16.78
CA ALA A 10 1.58 7.28 -16.08
C ALA A 10 0.38 7.69 -15.21
N GLN A 11 -0.85 7.56 -15.72
CA GLN A 11 -2.06 7.79 -14.93
C GLN A 11 -2.21 6.75 -13.80
N ALA A 12 -1.89 5.48 -14.07
CA ALA A 12 -2.02 4.41 -13.09
C ALA A 12 -1.04 4.53 -11.91
N ILE A 13 0.15 5.13 -12.11
CA ILE A 13 1.16 5.28 -11.04
C ILE A 13 1.17 6.66 -10.39
N THR A 14 0.36 7.60 -10.90
CA THR A 14 0.29 8.95 -10.31
C THR A 14 -0.41 8.86 -8.95
N ALA A 15 0.35 8.99 -7.87
CA ALA A 15 -0.15 8.98 -6.50
C ALA A 15 -1.28 10.00 -6.30
N SER A 16 -2.38 9.58 -5.67
CA SER A 16 -3.53 10.44 -5.41
C SER A 16 -4.02 10.34 -3.98
N ARG A 17 -3.71 11.37 -3.18
CA ARG A 17 -4.24 11.54 -1.83
C ARG A 17 -5.77 11.65 -1.82
N GLU A 18 -6.35 12.31 -2.83
CA GLU A 18 -7.81 12.46 -2.94
C GLU A 18 -8.49 11.10 -3.16
N ALA A 19 -7.99 10.30 -4.10
CA ALA A 19 -8.52 8.96 -4.34
C ALA A 19 -8.38 8.07 -3.09
N TYR A 20 -7.25 8.22 -2.38
CA TYR A 20 -7.00 7.55 -1.12
C TYR A 20 -8.04 7.91 -0.03
N GLU A 21 -8.22 9.20 0.25
CA GLU A 21 -9.17 9.66 1.28
C GLU A 21 -10.63 9.31 0.91
N ALA A 22 -10.98 9.31 -0.39
CA ALA A 22 -12.30 8.92 -0.86
C ALA A 22 -12.62 7.43 -0.56
N VAL A 23 -11.64 6.53 -0.71
CA VAL A 23 -11.83 5.10 -0.36
C VAL A 23 -11.94 4.93 1.16
N LYS A 24 -11.11 5.64 1.92
CA LYS A 24 -11.15 5.63 3.38
C LYS A 24 -12.50 6.11 3.93
N ALA A 25 -13.08 7.17 3.37
CA ALA A 25 -14.40 7.67 3.76
C ALA A 25 -15.53 6.65 3.54
N LYS A 26 -15.51 5.94 2.39
CA LYS A 26 -16.51 4.90 2.07
C LYS A 26 -16.45 3.71 3.03
N SER A 27 -15.25 3.30 3.41
CA SER A 27 -15.01 2.21 4.37
C SER A 27 -15.63 2.50 5.74
N ASN A 28 -15.38 3.70 6.27
CA ASN A 28 -15.89 4.11 7.58
C ASN A 28 -17.43 4.18 7.59
N SER A 29 -18.04 4.65 6.50
CA SER A 29 -19.50 4.67 6.35
C SER A 29 -20.11 3.26 6.33
N GLN A 30 -19.49 2.29 5.65
CA GLN A 30 -19.94 0.89 5.66
C GLN A 30 -19.84 0.24 7.04
N ARG A 31 -18.76 0.51 7.80
CA ARG A 31 -18.59 -0.01 9.17
C ARG A 31 -19.68 0.50 10.11
N LYS A 32 -20.03 1.80 10.01
CA LYS A 32 -21.09 2.43 10.81
C LYS A 32 -22.50 1.88 10.49
N ARG A 33 -22.75 1.44 9.26
CA ARG A 33 -24.04 0.82 8.86
C ARG A 33 -24.17 -0.66 9.25
N LYS A 34 -23.04 -1.38 9.38
CA LYS A 34 -23.03 -2.83 9.69
C LYS A 34 -22.96 -3.13 11.19
N GLY A 35 -22.64 -2.14 12.03
CA GLY A 35 -22.63 -2.22 13.49
C GLY A 35 -23.87 -1.59 14.13
N SER A 36 -25.01 -2.29 14.10
CA SER A 36 -26.15 -2.04 14.98
C SER A 36 -26.23 -3.16 16.02
N CYS A 37 -25.23 -3.22 16.90
CA CYS A 37 -25.31 -3.89 18.19
C CYS A 37 -24.31 -3.20 19.11
N SER A 38 -24.81 -2.72 20.24
CA SER A 38 -24.16 -1.79 21.16
C SER A 38 -22.88 -2.37 21.77
N ARG A 39 -21.77 -1.61 21.66
CA ARG A 39 -20.74 -1.44 22.70
C ARG A 39 -20.14 -0.05 22.52
N ASN A 40 -20.22 0.75 23.57
CA ASN A 40 -19.60 2.07 23.65
C ASN A 40 -18.08 1.88 23.72
N ASP A 41 -17.39 2.14 22.62
CA ASP A 41 -15.94 2.36 22.56
C ASP A 41 -15.67 3.79 22.05
N ASP A 42 -16.48 4.75 22.51
CA ASP A 42 -16.23 6.18 22.32
C ASP A 42 -15.37 6.66 23.51
N ASP A 43 -14.06 6.52 23.37
CA ASP A 43 -13.03 7.47 23.86
C ASP A 43 -11.64 6.85 23.65
N VAL A 44 -11.07 7.09 22.47
CA VAL A 44 -9.62 7.02 22.29
C VAL A 44 -9.20 8.41 21.88
N ASP A 45 -8.83 9.21 22.87
CA ASP A 45 -8.32 10.56 22.71
C ASP A 45 -7.35 10.63 21.53
N ALA A 46 -7.66 11.51 20.58
CA ALA A 46 -6.69 11.99 19.62
C ALA A 46 -5.58 12.67 20.42
N ALA A 47 -4.51 11.93 20.71
CA ALA A 47 -3.39 12.39 21.53
C ALA A 47 -2.98 13.81 21.08
N SER A 48 -3.15 14.77 21.99
CA SER A 48 -2.65 16.14 21.88
C SER A 48 -1.22 16.14 21.36
N PRO A 49 -0.80 17.15 20.57
CA PRO A 49 0.57 17.20 20.07
C PRO A 49 1.52 17.21 21.27
N SER A 50 2.21 16.09 21.47
CA SER A 50 3.25 16.00 22.47
C SER A 50 4.32 17.03 22.10
N SER A 51 4.72 17.87 23.05
CA SER A 51 5.89 18.75 22.89
C SER A 51 7.22 17.97 22.86
N PHE A 52 7.15 16.64 22.99
CA PHE A 52 8.30 15.75 22.94
C PHE A 52 8.91 15.73 21.53
N VAL A 53 10.22 15.97 21.47
CA VAL A 53 11.05 15.74 20.29
C VAL A 53 12.39 15.19 20.76
N SER A 54 12.76 14.00 20.28
CA SER A 54 14.07 13.42 20.53
C SER A 54 15.20 14.30 19.96
N PRO A 55 16.38 14.34 20.61
CA PRO A 55 17.54 15.07 20.09
C PRO A 55 17.91 14.66 18.66
N LEU A 56 18.64 15.55 17.97
CA LEU A 56 19.23 15.22 16.67
C LEU A 56 20.23 14.06 16.82
N PRO A 57 20.38 13.20 15.80
CA PRO A 57 21.39 12.15 15.81
C PRO A 57 22.79 12.73 15.98
N ARG A 58 23.57 12.16 16.89
CA ARG A 58 24.89 12.71 17.27
C ARG A 58 25.97 12.38 16.25
N ASN A 59 25.77 11.31 15.48
CA ASN A 59 26.73 10.79 14.52
C ASN A 59 25.99 10.00 13.42
N PRO A 60 26.69 9.64 12.32
CA PRO A 60 26.09 8.90 11.22
C PRO A 60 25.53 7.51 11.61
N THR A 61 26.08 6.87 12.64
CA THR A 61 25.57 5.58 13.11
C THR A 61 24.19 5.72 13.73
N GLU A 62 23.95 6.74 14.56
CA GLU A 62 22.62 7.03 15.08
C GLU A 62 21.64 7.42 13.97
N GLN A 63 22.09 8.20 12.98
CA GLN A 63 21.25 8.55 11.83
C GLN A 63 20.76 7.29 11.09
N LYS A 64 21.65 6.32 10.87
CA LYS A 64 21.28 5.02 10.25
C LYS A 64 20.25 4.26 11.08
N GLU A 65 20.35 4.28 12.41
CA GLU A 65 19.35 3.63 13.27
C GLU A 65 17.97 4.31 13.18
N TRP A 66 17.93 5.64 13.05
CA TRP A 66 16.69 6.36 12.82
C TRP A 66 16.08 6.06 11.45
N ASP A 67 16.92 5.99 10.41
CA ASP A 67 16.47 5.77 9.03
C ASP A 67 16.25 4.30 8.67
N ARG A 68 16.59 3.36 9.56
CA ARG A 68 16.55 1.92 9.26
C ARG A 68 15.18 1.44 8.76
N MET A 69 14.13 1.97 9.36
CA MET A 69 12.74 1.59 9.08
C MET A 69 12.31 2.11 7.71
N SER A 70 12.45 3.42 7.46
CA SER A 70 12.16 4.02 6.16
C SER A 70 13.02 3.44 5.04
N THR A 71 14.30 3.14 5.31
CA THR A 71 15.21 2.51 4.35
C THR A 71 14.71 1.12 3.95
N ARG A 72 14.38 0.27 4.93
CA ARG A 72 13.88 -1.07 4.66
C ARG A 72 12.52 -1.04 3.97
N MET A 73 11.65 -0.13 4.40
CA MET A 73 10.34 0.08 3.78
C MET A 73 10.49 0.41 2.30
N ASN A 74 11.35 1.39 1.99
CA ASN A 74 11.57 1.82 0.62
C ASN A 74 12.13 0.71 -0.27
N MET A 75 12.94 -0.22 0.26
CA MET A 75 13.41 -1.38 -0.52
C MET A 75 12.25 -2.28 -1.01
N PHE A 76 11.27 -2.58 -0.15
CA PHE A 76 10.08 -3.34 -0.55
C PHE A 76 9.20 -2.53 -1.50
N HIS A 77 9.00 -1.25 -1.20
CA HIS A 77 8.16 -0.37 -2.01
C HIS A 77 8.71 -0.15 -3.42
N ASP A 78 10.03 0.01 -3.56
CA ASP A 78 10.69 0.11 -4.86
C ASP A 78 10.49 -1.15 -5.69
N HIS A 79 10.57 -2.33 -5.05
CA HIS A 79 10.24 -3.59 -5.71
C HIS A 79 8.78 -3.62 -6.19
N PHE A 80 7.82 -3.21 -5.35
CA PHE A 80 6.41 -3.16 -5.75
C PHE A 80 6.15 -2.21 -6.93
N ARG A 81 6.79 -1.03 -6.95
CA ARG A 81 6.66 -0.08 -8.05
C ARG A 81 7.20 -0.65 -9.36
N GLN A 82 8.36 -1.30 -9.30
CA GLN A 82 8.99 -1.94 -10.45
C GLN A 82 8.12 -3.07 -10.99
N THR A 83 7.66 -3.97 -10.11
CA THR A 83 6.81 -5.10 -10.48
C THR A 83 5.46 -4.62 -11.03
N PHE A 84 4.82 -3.61 -10.43
CA PHE A 84 3.59 -3.01 -10.97
C PHE A 84 3.79 -2.47 -12.39
N ALA A 85 4.85 -1.68 -12.62
CA ALA A 85 5.15 -1.16 -13.95
C ALA A 85 5.44 -2.28 -14.96
N ARG A 86 6.14 -3.34 -14.52
CA ARG A 86 6.46 -4.49 -15.36
C ARG A 86 5.22 -5.29 -15.75
N VAL A 87 4.33 -5.59 -14.80
CA VAL A 87 3.05 -6.27 -15.08
C VAL A 87 2.22 -5.46 -16.08
N TRP A 88 2.19 -4.13 -15.93
CA TRP A 88 1.50 -3.26 -16.89
C TRP A 88 2.10 -3.41 -18.30
N GLN A 89 3.41 -3.22 -18.44
CA GLN A 89 4.10 -3.28 -19.73
C GLN A 89 4.01 -4.67 -20.40
N MET A 90 4.04 -5.74 -19.61
CA MET A 90 3.85 -7.10 -20.14
C MET A 90 2.43 -7.30 -20.65
N SER A 91 1.42 -6.74 -19.97
CA SER A 91 0.03 -6.84 -20.42
C SER A 91 -0.19 -6.29 -21.83
N GLU A 92 0.56 -5.26 -22.22
CA GLU A 92 0.47 -4.62 -23.56
C GLU A 92 0.93 -5.54 -24.70
N LYS A 93 1.72 -6.57 -24.38
CA LYS A 93 2.43 -7.40 -25.37
C LYS A 93 2.15 -8.90 -25.24
N VAL A 94 1.52 -9.31 -24.14
CA VAL A 94 1.32 -10.72 -23.82
C VAL A 94 0.58 -11.45 -24.93
N THR A 95 1.17 -12.54 -25.41
CA THR A 95 0.55 -13.43 -26.39
C THR A 95 -0.19 -14.59 -25.69
N PRO A 96 -1.11 -15.29 -26.37
CA PRO A 96 -1.78 -16.47 -25.79
C PRO A 96 -0.82 -17.56 -25.29
N HIS A 97 0.36 -17.70 -25.92
CA HIS A 97 1.38 -18.67 -25.51
C HIS A 97 2.10 -18.25 -24.22
N GLU A 98 2.33 -16.95 -24.02
CA GLU A 98 3.02 -16.39 -22.85
C GLU A 98 2.07 -16.11 -21.67
N LEU A 99 0.76 -16.29 -21.86
CA LEU A 99 -0.24 -15.88 -20.88
C LEU A 99 -0.06 -16.53 -19.51
N GLN A 100 0.34 -17.80 -19.43
CA GLN A 100 0.56 -18.44 -18.13
C GLN A 100 1.74 -17.83 -17.38
N GLU A 101 2.88 -17.63 -18.05
CA GLU A 101 4.05 -16.96 -17.47
C GLU A 101 3.73 -15.52 -17.04
N TYR A 102 2.96 -14.81 -17.85
CA TYR A 102 2.46 -13.49 -17.48
C TYR A 102 1.60 -13.51 -16.21
N LEU A 103 0.67 -14.46 -16.10
CA LEU A 103 -0.21 -14.60 -14.94
C LEU A 103 0.57 -15.05 -13.69
N ASP A 104 1.58 -15.90 -13.83
CA ASP A 104 2.49 -16.30 -12.74
C ASP A 104 3.21 -15.06 -12.17
N TYR A 105 3.83 -14.26 -13.05
CA TYR A 105 4.53 -13.04 -12.65
C TYR A 105 3.58 -11.99 -12.05
N ALA A 106 2.39 -11.85 -12.64
CA ALA A 106 1.37 -10.94 -12.14
C ALA A 106 0.86 -11.36 -10.75
N GLU A 107 0.75 -12.66 -10.47
CA GLU A 107 0.34 -13.19 -9.17
C GLU A 107 1.43 -13.03 -8.11
N GLU A 108 2.69 -13.15 -8.48
CA GLU A 108 3.82 -12.91 -7.57
C GLU A 108 3.79 -11.50 -6.97
N PHE A 109 3.43 -10.49 -7.76
CA PHE A 109 3.23 -9.12 -7.26
C PHE A 109 2.26 -9.06 -6.08
N ILE A 110 1.10 -9.71 -6.22
CA ILE A 110 0.05 -9.59 -5.21
C ILE A 110 0.39 -10.37 -3.95
N HIS A 111 0.99 -11.55 -4.08
CA HIS A 111 1.42 -12.34 -2.92
C HIS A 111 2.48 -11.63 -2.08
N HIS A 112 3.46 -10.98 -2.70
CA HIS A 112 4.46 -10.22 -1.95
C HIS A 112 3.86 -8.99 -1.28
N LEU A 113 2.93 -8.31 -1.95
CA LEU A 113 2.23 -7.16 -1.37
C LEU A 113 1.36 -7.59 -0.18
N GLU A 114 0.61 -8.69 -0.29
CA GLU A 114 -0.17 -9.26 0.82
C GLU A 114 0.71 -9.63 2.01
N GLY A 115 1.84 -10.30 1.77
CA GLY A 115 2.78 -10.69 2.82
C GLY A 115 3.38 -9.49 3.54
N HIS A 116 3.79 -8.46 2.80
CA HIS A 116 4.32 -7.21 3.33
C HIS A 116 3.32 -6.50 4.24
N HIS A 117 2.11 -6.23 3.71
CA HIS A 117 1.05 -5.55 4.47
C HIS A 117 0.60 -6.38 5.68
N GLY A 118 0.53 -7.70 5.54
CA GLY A 118 0.19 -8.59 6.65
C GLY A 118 1.18 -8.53 7.82
N ILE A 119 2.47 -8.33 7.54
CA ILE A 119 3.49 -8.11 8.57
C ILE A 119 3.29 -6.74 9.23
N GLU A 120 3.08 -5.70 8.43
CA GLU A 120 2.89 -4.34 8.93
C GLU A 120 1.66 -4.22 9.84
N GLU A 121 0.51 -4.70 9.36
CA GLU A 121 -0.76 -4.68 10.09
C GLU A 121 -0.68 -5.46 11.40
N ARG A 122 0.04 -6.59 11.42
CA ARG A 122 0.12 -7.47 12.58
C ARG A 122 1.15 -7.06 13.61
N TYR A 123 2.28 -6.49 13.19
CA TYR A 123 3.44 -6.29 14.07
C TYR A 123 3.95 -4.86 14.13
N ILE A 124 3.82 -4.08 13.06
CA ILE A 124 4.41 -2.74 12.96
C ILE A 124 3.39 -1.66 13.37
N PHE A 125 2.24 -1.61 12.70
CA PHE A 125 1.21 -0.60 12.93
C PHE A 125 0.63 -0.57 14.36
N PRO A 126 0.48 -1.71 15.06
CA PRO A 126 0.05 -1.68 16.46
C PRO A 126 1.05 -0.94 17.37
N VAL A 127 2.35 -1.03 17.08
CA VAL A 127 3.43 -0.39 17.85
C VAL A 127 3.59 1.08 17.45
N LEU A 128 3.31 1.43 16.19
CA LEU A 128 3.36 2.81 15.67
C LEU A 128 2.16 3.70 16.08
N ALA A 129 1.38 3.25 17.08
CA ALA A 129 0.28 3.98 17.72
C ALA A 129 -0.81 4.50 16.75
N LYS A 130 -1.78 3.64 16.39
CA LYS A 130 -3.19 3.92 15.95
C LYS A 130 -3.48 5.06 14.94
N LYS A 131 -2.47 5.72 14.35
CA LYS A 131 -2.61 6.93 13.52
C LYS A 131 -2.50 6.69 12.02
N MET A 132 -2.28 5.44 11.60
CA MET A 132 -2.38 5.06 10.18
C MET A 132 -3.73 4.41 9.95
N PRO A 133 -4.68 5.08 9.27
CA PRO A 133 -5.94 4.43 8.90
C PRO A 133 -5.64 3.15 8.12
N GLU A 134 -6.33 2.05 8.45
CA GLU A 134 -6.24 0.78 7.73
C GLU A 134 -6.21 1.06 6.21
N PHE A 135 -5.08 0.76 5.59
CA PHE A 135 -4.88 0.97 4.17
C PHE A 135 -5.66 -0.11 3.42
N ARG A 136 -6.88 0.23 3.00
CA ARG A 136 -7.74 -0.72 2.28
C ARG A 136 -7.39 -0.77 0.79
N ILE A 137 -6.12 -1.05 0.48
CA ILE A 137 -5.76 -1.50 -0.87
C ILE A 137 -6.29 -2.91 -1.14
N HIS A 138 -6.65 -3.66 -0.08
CA HIS A 138 -7.24 -5.00 -0.10
C HIS A 138 -8.35 -5.16 -1.15
N ALA A 139 -9.24 -4.17 -1.33
CA ALA A 139 -10.29 -4.25 -2.34
C ALA A 139 -9.75 -4.20 -3.77
N GLY A 140 -8.69 -3.43 -4.02
CA GLY A 140 -7.98 -3.43 -5.30
C GLY A 140 -7.22 -4.73 -5.53
N MET A 141 -6.55 -5.22 -4.49
CA MET A 141 -5.81 -6.47 -4.51
C MET A 141 -6.69 -7.68 -4.76
N GLU A 142 -7.85 -7.75 -4.10
CA GLU A 142 -8.85 -8.79 -4.30
C GLU A 142 -9.38 -8.80 -5.74
N ARG A 143 -9.70 -7.63 -6.31
CA ARG A 143 -10.13 -7.54 -7.72
C ARG A 143 -9.04 -8.05 -8.66
N TYR A 144 -7.79 -7.68 -8.39
CA TYR A 144 -6.63 -8.10 -9.17
C TYR A 144 -6.41 -9.61 -9.10
N GLN A 145 -6.37 -10.18 -7.89
CA GLN A 145 -6.18 -11.62 -7.67
C GLN A 145 -7.34 -12.44 -8.26
N ASN A 146 -8.59 -11.98 -8.09
CA ASN A 146 -9.76 -12.65 -8.68
C ASN A 146 -9.70 -12.65 -10.21
N TYR A 147 -9.25 -11.57 -10.83
CA TYR A 147 -9.12 -11.51 -12.28
C TYR A 147 -8.02 -12.44 -12.81
N ILE A 148 -6.87 -12.51 -12.13
CA ILE A 148 -5.81 -13.47 -12.45
C ILE A 148 -6.32 -14.90 -12.34
N ARG A 149 -6.99 -15.25 -11.23
CA ARG A 149 -7.56 -16.59 -11.03
C ARG A 149 -8.58 -16.94 -12.12
N ALA A 150 -9.45 -16.01 -12.48
CA ALA A 150 -10.42 -16.19 -13.56
C ALA A 150 -9.71 -16.39 -14.92
N ALA A 151 -8.68 -15.61 -15.21
CA ALA A 151 -7.88 -15.74 -16.43
C ALA A 151 -7.13 -17.08 -16.49
N ARG A 152 -6.65 -17.61 -15.37
CA ARG A 152 -6.06 -18.96 -15.31
C ARG A 152 -7.09 -20.03 -15.64
N HIS A 153 -8.29 -19.93 -15.09
CA HIS A 153 -9.37 -20.90 -15.36
C HIS A 153 -9.90 -20.77 -16.79
N THR A 154 -10.00 -19.56 -17.34
CA THR A 154 -10.49 -19.30 -18.70
C THR A 154 -9.54 -18.37 -19.45
N PRO A 155 -8.42 -18.90 -19.97
CA PRO A 155 -7.38 -18.10 -20.65
C PRO A 155 -7.89 -17.27 -21.82
N THR A 156 -8.89 -17.77 -22.55
CA THR A 156 -9.51 -17.09 -23.70
C THR A 156 -10.32 -15.84 -23.32
N ALA A 157 -10.72 -15.73 -22.04
CA ALA A 157 -11.42 -14.57 -21.50
C ALA A 157 -10.46 -13.47 -21.01
N PHE A 158 -9.15 -13.72 -20.98
CA PHE A 158 -8.19 -12.69 -20.61
C PHE A 158 -8.24 -11.52 -21.61
N ARG A 159 -8.21 -10.32 -21.05
CA ARG A 159 -8.17 -9.02 -21.74
C ARG A 159 -7.13 -8.13 -21.06
N PRO A 160 -6.08 -7.69 -21.78
CA PRO A 160 -5.11 -6.72 -21.27
C PRO A 160 -5.75 -5.45 -20.73
N GLU A 161 -6.75 -4.92 -21.42
CA GLU A 161 -7.42 -3.67 -21.07
C GLU A 161 -8.12 -3.77 -19.71
N LYS A 162 -8.70 -4.95 -19.42
CA LYS A 162 -9.35 -5.19 -18.14
C LYS A 162 -8.33 -5.32 -17.00
N MET A 163 -7.18 -5.92 -17.26
CA MET A 163 -6.08 -5.96 -16.30
C MET A 163 -5.60 -4.55 -15.97
N GLN A 164 -5.36 -3.73 -17.00
CA GLN A 164 -4.95 -2.34 -16.87
C GLN A 164 -5.99 -1.48 -16.17
N GLU A 165 -7.29 -1.68 -16.44
CA GLU A 165 -8.37 -1.02 -15.71
C GLU A 165 -8.32 -1.33 -14.21
N ILE A 166 -8.13 -2.61 -13.84
CA ILE A 166 -8.01 -3.02 -12.44
C ILE A 166 -6.77 -2.37 -11.81
N MET A 167 -5.62 -2.44 -12.47
CA MET A 167 -4.38 -1.82 -12.00
C MET A 167 -4.53 -0.31 -11.83
N ALA A 168 -5.10 0.40 -12.81
CA ALA A 168 -5.34 1.84 -12.76
C ALA A 168 -6.34 2.23 -11.66
N SER A 169 -7.28 1.36 -11.32
CA SER A 169 -8.24 1.61 -10.24
C SER A 169 -7.62 1.55 -8.84
N MET A 170 -6.48 0.87 -8.67
CA MET A 170 -5.79 0.71 -7.38
C MET A 170 -4.45 1.45 -7.31
N GLY A 171 -3.78 1.67 -8.43
CA GLY A 171 -2.43 2.22 -8.51
C GLY A 171 -2.26 3.58 -7.85
N PRO A 172 -3.10 4.61 -8.12
CA PRO A 172 -2.97 5.92 -7.48
C PRO A 172 -3.08 5.88 -5.95
N ILE A 173 -3.88 4.95 -5.43
CA ILE A 173 -4.10 4.73 -4.00
C ILE A 173 -2.89 4.02 -3.41
N LEU A 174 -2.42 2.95 -4.06
CA LEU A 174 -1.24 2.19 -3.66
C LEU A 174 0.00 3.09 -3.63
N PHE A 175 0.28 3.82 -4.71
CA PHE A 175 1.48 4.64 -4.81
C PHE A 175 1.51 5.77 -3.76
N TYR A 176 0.36 6.40 -3.49
CA TYR A 176 0.25 7.37 -2.40
C TYR A 176 0.54 6.75 -1.03
N HIS A 177 0.00 5.55 -0.80
CA HIS A 177 0.20 4.83 0.44
C HIS A 177 1.68 4.49 0.68
N LEU A 178 2.35 3.92 -0.33
CA LEU A 178 3.77 3.61 -0.26
C LEU A 178 4.61 4.87 0.09
N ASP A 179 4.31 6.01 -0.53
CA ASP A 179 4.99 7.29 -0.24
C ASP A 179 4.73 7.77 1.20
N ALA A 180 3.48 7.72 1.64
CA ALA A 180 3.05 8.23 2.94
C ALA A 180 3.66 7.42 4.10
N GLU A 181 3.82 6.12 3.92
CA GLU A 181 4.45 5.25 4.91
C GLU A 181 5.94 5.57 5.07
N VAL A 182 6.69 5.63 3.97
CA VAL A 182 8.11 5.97 4.02
C VAL A 182 8.31 7.32 4.70
N GLU A 183 7.50 8.33 4.37
CA GLU A 183 7.56 9.65 5.01
C GLU A 183 7.28 9.58 6.52
N THR A 184 6.29 8.78 6.93
CA THR A 184 5.94 8.58 8.34
C THR A 184 7.07 7.90 9.13
N LEU A 185 7.85 7.04 8.48
CA LEU A 185 8.94 6.28 9.09
C LEU A 185 10.29 6.98 9.04
N LYS A 186 10.39 8.19 8.46
CA LYS A 186 11.63 8.97 8.47
C LYS A 186 12.00 9.44 9.87
N ALA A 187 13.31 9.62 10.09
CA ALA A 187 13.89 10.09 11.34
C ALA A 187 13.15 11.32 11.93
N ASP A 188 12.89 12.33 11.09
CA ASP A 188 12.27 13.58 11.54
C ASP A 188 10.85 13.42 12.08
N ASN A 189 10.09 12.44 11.56
CA ASN A 189 8.77 12.15 12.06
C ASN A 189 8.83 11.23 13.30
N LEU A 190 9.65 10.16 13.26
CA LEU A 190 9.79 9.23 14.39
C LEU A 190 10.27 9.92 15.66
N ARG A 191 11.19 10.89 15.55
CA ARG A 191 11.71 11.65 16.70
C ARG A 191 10.65 12.41 17.48
N ARG A 192 9.49 12.71 16.88
CA ARG A 192 8.36 13.37 17.56
C ARG A 192 7.63 12.45 18.54
N TYR A 193 7.89 11.14 18.47
CA TYR A 193 7.13 10.13 19.20
C TYR A 193 8.01 9.12 19.95
N TYR A 194 9.24 8.88 19.49
CA TYR A 194 10.13 7.87 20.02
C TYR A 194 11.48 8.44 20.43
N THR A 195 12.14 7.77 21.36
CA THR A 195 13.59 7.83 21.63
C THR A 195 14.36 6.89 20.70
N LEU A 196 15.68 7.08 20.60
CA LEU A 196 16.52 6.20 19.78
C LEU A 196 16.51 4.75 20.27
N ASP A 197 16.48 4.53 21.59
CA ASP A 197 16.45 3.18 22.17
C ASP A 197 15.11 2.46 21.92
N GLU A 198 14.00 3.20 21.84
CA GLU A 198 12.72 2.66 21.41
C GLU A 198 12.73 2.31 19.92
N VAL A 199 13.25 3.21 19.06
CA VAL A 199 13.37 2.92 17.62
C VAL A 199 14.20 1.66 17.39
N ARG A 200 15.29 1.46 18.13
CA ARG A 200 16.13 0.24 18.05
C ARG A 200 15.38 -1.05 18.34
N ARG A 201 14.32 -0.99 19.14
CA ARG A 201 13.50 -2.14 19.54
C ARG A 201 12.28 -2.36 18.66
N LEU A 202 11.99 -1.44 17.74
CA LEU A 202 10.88 -1.64 16.80
C LEU A 202 11.07 -2.93 15.99
N PRO A 203 10.01 -3.72 15.80
CA PRO A 203 10.05 -4.91 14.96
C PRO A 203 10.42 -4.52 13.52
N MET A 204 11.27 -5.33 12.88
CA MET A 204 11.80 -5.10 11.54
C MET A 204 11.76 -6.40 10.74
#